data_AF-A0A1F3EQ80-F1
#
_entry.id   AF-A0A1F3EQ80-F1
#
_cell.length_a   1.000
_cell.length_b   1.000
_cell.length_c   1.000
_cell.angle_alpha   90.00
_cell.angle_beta   90.00
_cell.angle_gamma   90.00
#
_symmetry.space_group_name_H-M   'P 1'
#
loop_
_entity.id
_entity.type
_entity.pdbx_description
1 polymer ?
#
loop_
_entity_poly.entity_id
_entity_poly.type
_entity_poly.pdbx_seq_one_letter_code
_entity_poly.pdbx_strand_id
1 'polypeptide(L)'
;MKIKIVLLAFLMIGITSTNLFAQLPEPGKTKSVPWDHLYYFYEDIYCDGVWVDFVIGPMCWNNISHFVDGVAVWEISKAKGMVTNLKGENFRLNCSMVKASIPIDGKIFWHTHLLGNKGSAYMLFFSSNADWSDITLLKAVCTEGNE
;
A
#
# COMPACT_ATOMS: atom_id res chain seq x y z
N MET A 1 33.04 25.42 -35.46
CA MET A 1 32.53 24.31 -34.58
C MET A 1 32.25 24.72 -33.13
N LYS A 2 32.82 25.81 -32.59
CA LYS A 2 32.74 26.10 -31.14
C LYS A 2 31.39 26.68 -30.64
N ILE A 3 30.64 27.38 -31.49
CA ILE A 3 29.35 28.01 -31.10
C ILE A 3 28.20 27.00 -30.91
N LYS A 4 28.20 25.89 -31.67
CA LYS A 4 27.13 24.87 -31.58
C LYS A 4 27.14 24.12 -30.24
N ILE A 5 28.32 23.95 -29.65
CA ILE A 5 28.50 23.27 -28.35
C ILE A 5 28.00 24.15 -27.20
N VAL A 6 28.22 25.47 -27.30
CA VAL A 6 27.76 26.44 -26.28
C VAL A 6 26.22 26.52 -26.25
N LEU A 7 25.57 26.55 -27.41
CA LEU A 7 24.10 26.54 -27.50
C LEU A 7 23.48 25.25 -26.94
N LEU A 8 24.12 24.10 -27.16
CA LEU A 8 23.65 22.81 -26.63
C LEU A 8 23.74 22.78 -25.09
N ALA A 9 24.79 23.37 -24.51
CA ALA A 9 24.95 23.46 -23.05
C ALA A 9 23.87 24.34 -22.40
N PHE A 10 23.53 25.50 -23.00
CA PHE A 10 22.45 26.35 -22.49
C PHE A 10 21.07 25.71 -22.62
N LEU A 11 20.82 24.93 -23.69
CA LEU A 11 19.56 24.20 -23.84
C LEU A 11 19.37 23.13 -22.76
N MET A 12 20.44 22.42 -22.40
CA MET A 12 20.41 21.36 -21.38
C MET A 12 20.25 21.93 -19.95
N ILE A 13 20.82 23.10 -19.67
CA ILE A 13 20.60 23.81 -18.40
C ILE A 13 19.14 24.32 -18.32
N GLY A 14 18.55 24.75 -19.44
CA GLY A 14 17.14 25.13 -19.51
C GLY A 14 16.17 23.96 -19.26
N ILE A 15 16.45 22.77 -19.80
CA ILE A 15 15.58 21.59 -19.64
C ILE A 15 15.68 20.98 -18.23
N THR A 16 16.85 21.05 -17.59
CA THR A 16 17.02 20.55 -16.21
C THR A 16 16.39 21.50 -15.19
N SER A 17 16.41 22.81 -15.43
CA SER A 17 15.78 23.79 -14.54
C SER A 17 14.25 23.80 -14.64
N THR A 18 13.64 23.60 -15.81
CA THR A 18 12.17 23.55 -15.92
C THR A 18 11.54 22.33 -15.25
N ASN A 19 12.26 21.19 -15.15
CA ASN A 19 11.75 20.01 -14.45
C ASN A 19 11.82 20.13 -12.92
N LEU A 20 12.77 20.91 -12.38
CA LEU A 20 12.91 21.10 -10.93
C LEU A 20 11.95 22.19 -10.41
N PHE A 21 11.76 23.28 -11.17
CA PHE A 21 10.85 24.37 -10.79
C PHE A 21 9.37 24.03 -10.99
N ALA A 22 9.01 23.06 -11.83
CA ALA A 22 7.63 22.57 -11.97
C ALA A 22 7.15 21.73 -10.77
N GLN A 23 8.00 21.50 -9.76
CA GLN A 23 7.70 20.68 -8.58
C GLN A 23 7.56 21.50 -7.29
N LEU A 24 7.81 22.81 -7.31
CA LEU A 24 7.53 23.65 -6.15
C LEU A 24 6.01 23.84 -6.03
N PRO A 25 5.40 23.56 -4.86
CA PRO A 25 3.96 23.72 -4.68
C PRO A 25 3.61 25.21 -4.75
N GLU A 26 2.91 25.60 -5.83
CA GLU A 26 2.16 26.85 -5.82
C GLU A 26 0.95 26.68 -4.90
N PRO A 27 0.57 27.71 -4.12
CA PRO A 27 -0.64 27.68 -3.29
C PRO A 27 -1.86 27.33 -4.13
N GLY A 28 -2.64 26.34 -3.69
CA GLY A 28 -3.82 25.82 -4.38
C GLY A 28 -3.57 24.66 -5.35
N LYS A 29 -2.33 24.15 -5.48
CA LYS A 29 -2.05 22.98 -6.34
C LYS A 29 -2.29 21.67 -5.59
N THR A 30 -3.21 20.87 -6.13
CA THR A 30 -3.42 19.48 -5.71
C THR A 30 -2.65 18.53 -6.61
N LYS A 31 -2.05 17.47 -6.06
CA LYS A 31 -1.32 16.45 -6.82
C LYS A 31 -1.60 15.06 -6.27
N SER A 32 -1.85 14.08 -7.14
CA SER A 32 -1.87 12.66 -6.76
C SER A 32 -0.61 11.97 -7.27
N VAL A 33 0.05 11.19 -6.41
CA VAL A 33 1.29 10.47 -6.72
C VAL A 33 1.07 8.97 -6.50
N PRO A 34 1.16 8.15 -7.55
CA PRO A 34 1.17 6.70 -7.39
C PRO A 34 2.54 6.21 -6.93
N TRP A 35 2.57 5.19 -6.08
CA TRP A 35 3.78 4.49 -5.68
C TRP A 35 3.48 3.06 -5.23
N ASP A 36 4.45 2.18 -5.42
CA ASP A 36 4.33 0.75 -5.13
C ASP A 36 5.36 0.32 -4.09
N HIS A 37 5.01 -0.66 -3.26
CA HIS A 37 5.93 -1.24 -2.27
C HIS A 37 5.71 -2.74 -2.13
N LEU A 38 6.79 -3.51 -2.27
CA LEU A 38 6.80 -4.95 -2.03
C LEU A 38 7.01 -5.21 -0.54
N TYR A 39 6.16 -6.04 0.05
CA TYR A 39 6.21 -6.44 1.44
C TYR A 39 6.08 -7.97 1.56
N TYR A 40 6.56 -8.53 2.66
CA TYR A 40 6.39 -9.95 2.96
C TYR A 40 5.36 -10.12 4.07
N PHE A 41 4.15 -10.56 3.71
CA PHE A 41 3.04 -10.79 4.63
C PHE A 41 3.27 -12.10 5.39
N TYR A 42 3.05 -12.09 6.70
CA TYR A 42 3.03 -13.29 7.54
C TYR A 42 2.08 -13.06 8.69
N GLU A 43 1.21 -14.01 8.99
CA GLU A 43 0.25 -13.88 10.10
C GLU A 43 -0.15 -15.24 10.68
N ASP A 44 -0.23 -15.30 12.01
CA ASP A 44 -0.91 -16.37 12.73
C ASP A 44 -2.42 -16.09 12.76
N ILE A 45 -3.21 -17.06 12.31
CA ILE A 45 -4.66 -16.95 12.22
C ILE A 45 -5.29 -17.66 13.40
N TYR A 46 -5.99 -16.88 14.23
CA TYR A 46 -6.78 -17.37 15.35
C TYR A 46 -8.26 -17.11 15.09
N CYS A 47 -9.08 -18.17 15.10
CA CYS A 47 -10.52 -18.07 14.98
C CYS A 47 -11.17 -18.53 16.29
N ASP A 48 -11.98 -17.66 16.88
CA ASP A 48 -12.60 -17.87 18.20
C ASP A 48 -11.59 -18.27 19.29
N GLY A 49 -10.40 -17.69 19.25
CA GLY A 49 -9.30 -17.95 20.19
C GLY A 49 -8.52 -19.23 19.92
N VAL A 50 -8.89 -20.02 18.91
CA VAL A 50 -8.18 -21.24 18.51
C VAL A 50 -7.25 -20.91 17.35
N TRP A 51 -5.97 -21.31 17.47
CA TRP A 51 -5.03 -21.23 16.36
C TRP A 51 -5.45 -22.21 15.25
N VAL A 52 -5.67 -21.71 14.04
CA VAL A 52 -6.16 -22.51 12.90
C VAL A 52 -5.12 -22.65 11.78
N ASP A 53 -4.28 -21.63 11.59
CA ASP A 53 -3.36 -21.57 10.48
C ASP A 53 -2.25 -20.54 10.68
N PHE A 54 -1.20 -20.67 9.87
CA PHE A 54 -0.17 -19.65 9.69
C PHE A 54 0.03 -19.46 8.19
N VAL A 55 -0.04 -18.22 7.72
CA VAL A 55 0.12 -17.86 6.29
C VAL A 55 1.32 -16.96 6.11
N ILE A 56 2.03 -17.13 4.98
CA ILE A 56 3.21 -16.33 4.67
C ILE A 56 3.43 -16.18 3.17
N GLY A 57 3.88 -15.02 2.70
CA GLY A 57 4.26 -14.81 1.31
C GLY A 57 4.34 -13.35 0.89
N PRO A 58 4.76 -13.07 -0.36
CA PRO A 58 4.89 -11.71 -0.86
C PRO A 58 3.52 -11.06 -1.12
N MET A 59 3.42 -9.77 -0.80
CA MET A 59 2.34 -8.89 -1.23
C MET A 59 2.90 -7.58 -1.78
N CYS A 60 2.24 -7.02 -2.79
CA CYS A 60 2.56 -5.71 -3.34
C CYS A 60 1.44 -4.74 -2.98
N TRP A 61 1.83 -3.61 -2.39
CA TRP A 61 0.96 -2.46 -2.18
C TRP A 61 1.06 -1.52 -3.37
N ASN A 62 -0.10 -1.12 -3.90
CA ASN A 62 -0.24 -0.03 -4.84
C ASN A 62 -0.97 1.11 -4.13
N ASN A 63 -0.29 2.24 -3.99
CA ASN A 63 -0.77 3.38 -3.24
C ASN A 63 -0.92 4.59 -4.16
N ILE A 64 -1.89 5.44 -3.82
CA ILE A 64 -2.06 6.76 -4.42
C ILE A 64 -2.22 7.75 -3.28
N SER A 65 -1.20 8.56 -3.04
CA SER A 65 -1.25 9.62 -2.04
C SER A 65 -1.62 10.94 -2.74
N HIS A 66 -2.57 11.68 -2.17
CA HIS A 66 -2.97 12.98 -2.66
C HIS A 66 -2.48 14.08 -1.74
N PHE A 67 -1.96 15.14 -2.35
CA PHE A 67 -1.36 16.28 -1.67
C PHE A 67 -2.12 17.54 -2.03
N VAL A 68 -2.32 18.40 -1.04
CA VAL A 68 -2.82 19.78 -1.18
C VAL A 68 -1.77 20.68 -0.54
N ASP A 69 -1.24 21.65 -1.28
CA ASP A 69 -0.19 22.57 -0.80
C ASP A 69 1.05 21.86 -0.25
N GLY A 70 1.39 20.71 -0.86
CA GLY A 70 2.53 19.88 -0.44
C GLY A 70 2.27 18.99 0.78
N VAL A 71 1.10 19.09 1.41
CA VAL A 71 0.69 18.25 2.55
C VAL A 71 -0.15 17.09 2.04
N ALA A 72 0.20 15.85 2.38
CA ALA A 72 -0.66 14.71 2.08
C ALA A 72 -2.03 14.93 2.75
N VAL A 73 -3.14 14.54 2.14
CA VAL A 73 -4.49 14.71 2.73
C VAL A 73 -5.28 13.40 2.78
N TRP A 74 -5.10 12.56 1.78
CA TRP A 74 -5.69 11.22 1.73
C TRP A 74 -4.78 10.27 0.96
N GLU A 75 -4.99 8.98 1.18
CA GLU A 75 -4.29 7.92 0.48
C GLU A 75 -5.27 6.79 0.12
N ILE A 76 -5.10 6.20 -1.05
CA ILE A 76 -5.80 4.97 -1.43
C ILE A 76 -4.75 3.90 -1.54
N SER A 77 -4.96 2.77 -0.88
CA SER A 77 -4.00 1.68 -0.82
C SER A 77 -4.69 0.38 -1.18
N LYS A 78 -4.13 -0.34 -2.14
CA LYS A 78 -4.60 -1.68 -2.52
C LYS A 78 -3.43 -2.63 -2.40
N ALA A 79 -3.62 -3.77 -1.74
CA ALA A 79 -2.62 -4.82 -1.71
C ALA A 79 -3.12 -6.04 -2.47
N LYS A 80 -2.22 -6.65 -3.23
CA LYS A 80 -2.43 -7.94 -3.87
C LYS A 80 -1.24 -8.84 -3.61
N GLY A 81 -1.48 -10.11 -3.39
CA GLY A 81 -0.41 -11.06 -3.11
C GLY A 81 -0.85 -12.51 -3.22
N MET A 82 0.14 -13.38 -3.08
CA MET A 82 -0.07 -14.82 -2.93
C MET A 82 0.65 -15.23 -1.66
N VAL A 83 -0.09 -15.78 -0.71
CA VAL A 83 0.46 -16.29 0.55
C VAL A 83 0.15 -17.77 0.66
N THR A 84 1.00 -18.51 1.34
CA THR A 84 0.88 -19.97 1.45
C THR A 84 0.86 -20.33 2.93
N ASN A 85 0.06 -21.32 3.29
CA ASN A 85 0.08 -21.85 4.65
C ASN A 85 1.03 -23.05 4.79
N LEU A 86 1.22 -23.51 6.03
CA LEU A 86 2.03 -24.69 6.34
C LEU A 86 1.47 -25.99 5.73
N LYS A 87 0.18 -26.02 5.38
CA LYS A 87 -0.51 -27.15 4.72
C LYS A 87 -0.39 -27.09 3.19
N GLY A 88 0.35 -26.12 2.65
CA GLY A 88 0.57 -25.93 1.21
C GLY A 88 -0.69 -25.50 0.44
N GLU A 89 -1.67 -24.89 1.09
CA GLU A 89 -2.75 -24.15 0.46
C GLU A 89 -2.28 -22.75 0.10
N ASN A 90 -2.60 -22.30 -1.12
CA ASN A 90 -2.26 -20.97 -1.61
C ASN A 90 -3.48 -20.07 -1.52
N PHE A 91 -3.30 -18.91 -0.91
CA PHE A 91 -4.33 -17.91 -0.71
C PHE A 91 -4.05 -16.70 -1.60
N ARG A 92 -5.06 -16.30 -2.36
CA ARG A 92 -5.09 -15.00 -3.01
C ARG A 92 -5.36 -13.95 -1.93
N LEU A 93 -4.41 -13.06 -1.74
CA LEU A 93 -4.55 -11.91 -0.86
C LEU A 93 -5.11 -10.74 -1.66
N ASN A 94 -6.26 -10.21 -1.22
CA ASN A 94 -6.81 -8.96 -1.70
C ASN A 94 -7.09 -8.05 -0.50
N CYS A 95 -6.39 -6.93 -0.44
CA CYS A 95 -6.63 -5.87 0.50
C CYS A 95 -7.03 -4.61 -0.27
N SER A 96 -8.07 -3.93 0.19
CA SER A 96 -8.46 -2.64 -0.36
C SER A 96 -8.76 -1.70 0.79
N MET A 97 -8.01 -0.61 0.85
CA MET A 97 -8.18 0.45 1.81
C MET A 97 -8.42 1.76 1.06
N VAL A 98 -9.39 2.52 1.57
CA VAL A 98 -9.48 3.95 1.27
C VAL A 98 -9.14 4.66 2.57
N LYS A 99 -7.92 5.17 2.69
CA LYS A 99 -7.52 6.04 3.80
C LYS A 99 -8.05 7.43 3.50
N ALA A 100 -9.33 7.64 3.79
CA ALA A 100 -9.88 8.97 3.89
C ALA A 100 -9.36 9.60 5.18
N SER A 101 -8.67 10.74 5.06
CA SER A 101 -8.19 11.61 6.13
C SER A 101 -7.05 11.09 7.02
N ILE A 102 -5.95 11.82 6.97
CA ILE A 102 -4.94 11.87 8.04
C ILE A 102 -5.65 12.08 9.38
N PRO A 103 -5.34 11.24 10.39
CA PRO A 103 -6.30 10.85 11.41
C PRO A 103 -6.54 11.93 12.48
N ILE A 104 -7.77 11.97 12.96
CA ILE A 104 -8.13 12.64 14.22
C ILE A 104 -7.53 11.88 15.44
N ASP A 105 -7.04 10.63 15.29
CA ASP A 105 -6.51 9.82 16.42
C ASP A 105 -5.24 8.97 16.10
N GLY A 106 -4.48 9.29 15.06
CA GLY A 106 -3.21 8.59 14.76
C GLY A 106 -3.31 7.13 14.25
N LYS A 107 -4.51 6.52 14.20
CA LYS A 107 -4.70 5.10 13.83
C LYS A 107 -5.31 4.88 12.45
N ILE A 108 -4.94 3.77 11.82
CA ILE A 108 -5.46 3.24 10.55
C ILE A 108 -6.10 1.89 10.83
N PHE A 109 -7.23 1.61 10.20
CA PHE A 109 -7.90 0.31 10.26
C PHE A 109 -8.12 -0.24 8.86
N TRP A 110 -7.94 -1.54 8.69
CA TRP A 110 -8.19 -2.20 7.42
C TRP A 110 -8.54 -3.67 7.57
N HIS A 111 -8.96 -4.27 6.46
CA HIS A 111 -9.14 -5.69 6.38
C HIS A 111 -8.55 -6.24 5.09
N THR A 112 -8.18 -7.52 5.11
CA THR A 112 -7.76 -8.27 3.92
C THR A 112 -8.56 -9.55 3.82
N HIS A 113 -8.82 -9.99 2.59
CA HIS A 113 -9.42 -11.27 2.30
C HIS A 113 -8.35 -12.23 1.80
N LEU A 114 -8.29 -13.41 2.41
CA LEU A 114 -7.47 -14.53 1.97
C LEU A 114 -8.41 -15.60 1.44
N LEU A 115 -8.33 -15.87 0.13
CA LEU A 115 -9.13 -16.90 -0.53
C LEU A 115 -8.22 -18.04 -0.96
N GLY A 116 -8.30 -19.14 -0.22
CA GLY A 116 -7.51 -20.34 -0.41
C GLY A 116 -7.98 -21.17 -1.59
N ASN A 117 -7.05 -21.81 -2.29
CA ASN A 117 -7.34 -22.66 -3.44
C ASN A 117 -7.78 -24.08 -3.07
N LYS A 118 -7.93 -24.41 -1.78
CA LYS A 118 -8.46 -25.69 -1.28
C LYS A 118 -9.73 -25.50 -0.43
N GLY A 119 -10.36 -24.32 -0.50
CA GLY A 119 -11.64 -24.03 0.14
C GLY A 119 -11.54 -23.28 1.47
N SER A 120 -10.34 -22.98 1.99
CA SER A 120 -10.22 -22.15 3.19
C SER A 120 -10.37 -20.68 2.84
N ALA A 121 -11.14 -19.91 3.62
CA ALA A 121 -11.23 -18.47 3.45
C ALA A 121 -11.13 -17.73 4.80
N TYR A 122 -10.35 -16.64 4.80
CA TYR A 122 -10.12 -15.82 5.99
C TYR A 122 -10.37 -14.35 5.69
N MET A 123 -11.05 -13.67 6.60
CA MET A 123 -11.13 -12.21 6.64
C MET A 123 -10.39 -11.72 7.87
N LEU A 124 -9.30 -10.98 7.67
CA LEU A 124 -8.44 -10.51 8.75
C LEU A 124 -8.60 -8.99 8.89
N PHE A 125 -8.79 -8.51 10.12
CA PHE A 125 -8.97 -7.11 10.47
C PHE A 125 -7.76 -6.61 11.24
N PHE A 126 -7.20 -5.48 10.83
CA PHE A 126 -5.98 -4.94 11.40
C PHE A 126 -6.16 -3.50 11.85
N SER A 127 -5.28 -3.08 12.75
CA SER A 127 -5.01 -1.67 13.03
C SER A 127 -3.52 -1.36 12.97
N SER A 128 -3.18 -0.12 12.66
CA SER A 128 -1.83 0.41 12.80
C SER A 128 -1.79 1.86 13.21
N ASN A 129 -0.61 2.30 13.62
CA ASN A 129 -0.26 3.71 13.65
C ASN A 129 -0.14 4.28 12.23
N ALA A 130 -0.26 5.60 12.11
CA ALA A 130 -0.22 6.31 10.83
C ALA A 130 1.08 6.10 10.02
N ASP A 131 2.16 5.74 10.70
CA ASP A 131 3.49 5.45 10.15
C ASP A 131 3.74 3.96 9.87
N TRP A 132 2.75 3.10 10.08
CA TRP A 132 2.83 1.64 9.88
C TRP A 132 3.84 0.92 10.79
N SER A 133 4.35 1.56 11.84
CA SER A 133 5.34 0.99 12.76
C SER A 133 4.81 -0.14 13.63
N ASP A 134 3.50 -0.12 13.91
CA ASP A 134 2.80 -1.08 14.73
C ASP A 134 1.61 -1.59 13.93
N ILE A 135 1.65 -2.85 13.49
CA ILE A 135 0.55 -3.51 12.81
C ILE A 135 0.05 -4.61 13.74
N THR A 136 -1.22 -4.51 14.12
CA THR A 136 -1.86 -5.46 15.03
C THR A 136 -3.03 -6.13 14.31
N LEU A 137 -3.05 -7.46 14.28
CA LEU A 137 -4.24 -8.25 13.92
C LEU A 137 -5.25 -8.17 15.07
N LEU A 138 -6.40 -7.56 14.80
CA LEU A 138 -7.48 -7.38 15.78
C LEU A 138 -8.40 -8.59 15.85
N LYS A 139 -8.72 -9.17 14.69
CA LYS A 139 -9.67 -10.27 14.56
C LYS A 139 -9.44 -11.00 13.24
N ALA A 140 -9.58 -12.32 13.27
CA ALA A 140 -9.81 -13.12 12.07
C ALA A 140 -11.22 -13.71 12.09
N VAL A 141 -11.84 -13.80 10.92
CA VAL A 141 -13.07 -14.55 10.69
C VAL A 141 -12.73 -15.69 9.73
N CYS A 142 -12.89 -16.92 10.19
CA CYS A 142 -12.79 -18.11 9.37
C CYS A 142 -14.14 -18.40 8.73
N THR A 143 -14.14 -18.53 7.41
CA THR A 143 -15.33 -18.92 6.65
C THR A 143 -14.98 -20.15 5.83
N GLU A 144 -15.95 -21.03 5.64
CA GLU A 144 -15.87 -22.01 4.55
C GLU A 144 -15.93 -21.22 3.24
N GLY A 145 -14.93 -21.43 2.38
CA GLY A 145 -14.88 -20.80 1.07
C GLY A 145 -16.02 -21.34 0.22
N ASN A 146 -17.08 -20.55 0.04
CA ASN A 146 -18.07 -20.84 -0.98
C ASN A 146 -17.40 -20.64 -2.35
N GLU A 147 -17.29 -21.75 -3.10
CA GLU A 147 -16.89 -21.77 -4.52
C GLU A 147 -17.78 -20.85 -5.39
#